data_AF-A0A536A0W6-F1
#
_entry.id   AF-A0A536A0W6-F1
#
_cell.length_a   1.000
_cell.length_b   1.000
_cell.length_c   1.000
_cell.angle_alpha   90.00
_cell.angle_beta   90.00
_cell.angle_gamma   90.00
#
_symmetry.space_group_name_H-M   'P 1'
#
loop_
_entity.id
_entity.type
_entity.pdbx_description
1 polymer ?
#
loop_
_entity_poly.entity_id
_entity_poly.type
_entity_poly.pdbx_seq_one_letter_code
_entity_poly.pdbx_strand_id
1 'polypeptide(L)'
;TFRCRWGKVWLYVEGEPSQAIQARVPEGSEPYYTIFHEIELHPGDQYTIPPNTWHWFQSGDEGAIVSEFSSPSYDEFDQFVDPRIYRFTKVAE
;
A
#
# COMPACT_ATOMS: atom_id res chain seq x y z
N THR A 1 -5.53 10.51 0.16
CA THR A 1 -6.21 9.97 1.35
C THR A 1 -6.88 8.67 1.00
N PHE A 2 -6.58 7.62 1.75
CA PHE A 2 -7.28 6.34 1.69
C PHE A 2 -8.40 6.32 2.73
N ARG A 3 -9.56 5.79 2.34
CA ARG A 3 -10.66 5.49 3.24
C ARG A 3 -11.12 4.06 3.04
N CYS A 4 -11.04 3.25 4.10
CA CYS A 4 -11.56 1.90 4.08
C CYS A 4 -13.10 1.96 4.07
N ARG A 5 -13.72 1.28 3.12
CA ARG A 5 -15.18 1.22 2.92
C ARG A 5 -15.76 -0.09 3.42
N TRP A 6 -14.98 -1.16 3.35
CA TRP A 6 -15.38 -2.50 3.74
C TRP A 6 -14.13 -3.36 3.99
N GLY A 7 -14.23 -4.37 4.84
CA GLY A 7 -13.13 -5.28 5.16
C GLY A 7 -12.07 -4.64 6.04
N LYS A 8 -10.80 -4.99 5.82
CA LYS A 8 -9.66 -4.47 6.59
C LYS A 8 -8.43 -4.29 5.70
N VAL A 9 -7.74 -3.17 5.84
CA VAL A 9 -6.44 -2.93 5.17
C VAL A 9 -5.39 -2.50 6.19
N TRP A 10 -4.20 -3.11 6.09
CA TRP A 10 -2.99 -2.67 6.78
C TRP A 10 -2.18 -1.82 5.79
N LEU A 11 -2.11 -0.52 6.06
CA LEU A 11 -1.31 0.43 5.31
C LEU A 11 0.03 0.61 6.02
N TYR A 12 1.11 0.53 5.27
CA TYR A 12 2.47 0.77 5.76
C TYR A 12 3.02 2.02 5.11
N VAL A 13 3.57 2.92 5.92
CA VAL A 13 4.18 4.19 5.48
C VAL A 13 5.57 4.34 6.09
N GLU A 14 6.30 5.38 5.68
CA GLU A 14 7.53 5.80 6.36
C GLU A 14 7.27 6.20 7.82
N GLY A 15 8.14 5.78 8.74
CA GLY A 15 8.04 6.08 10.16
C GLY A 15 8.70 5.01 11.03
N GLU A 16 8.52 5.14 12.35
CA GLU A 16 9.00 4.13 13.29
C GLU A 16 8.27 2.79 13.04
N PRO A 17 9.01 1.69 12.83
CA PRO A 17 8.42 0.41 12.51
C PRO A 17 7.59 -0.12 13.69
N SER A 18 6.44 -0.71 13.39
CA SER A 18 5.64 -1.42 14.38
C SER A 18 6.42 -2.65 14.90
N GLN A 19 6.23 -3.00 16.18
CA GLN A 19 6.94 -4.14 16.79
C GLN A 19 6.66 -5.47 16.09
N ALA A 20 5.46 -5.62 15.55
CA ALA A 20 5.03 -6.72 14.71
C ALA A 20 4.09 -6.17 13.65
N ILE A 21 4.17 -6.71 12.44
CA ILE A 21 3.27 -6.38 11.34
C ILE A 21 2.31 -7.56 11.08
N GLN A 22 1.10 -7.25 10.63
CA GLN A 22 0.08 -8.25 10.30
C GLN A 22 0.23 -8.79 8.87
N ALA A 23 0.71 -7.97 7.95
CA ALA A 23 0.86 -8.36 6.56
C ALA A 23 1.99 -9.36 6.34
N ARG A 24 1.82 -10.17 5.28
CA ARG A 24 2.82 -11.10 4.79
C ARG A 24 3.49 -10.52 3.55
N VAL A 25 4.78 -10.22 3.65
CA VAL A 25 5.57 -9.80 2.50
C VAL A 25 5.64 -10.96 1.51
N PRO A 26 5.41 -10.74 0.20
CA PRO A 26 5.51 -11.79 -0.80
C PRO A 26 6.92 -12.41 -0.85
N GLU A 27 6.98 -13.73 -0.95
CA GLU A 27 8.24 -14.48 -1.04
C GLU A 27 9.06 -14.00 -2.25
N GLY A 28 10.35 -13.72 -2.03
CA GLY A 28 11.28 -13.24 -3.05
C GLY A 28 11.18 -11.75 -3.34
N SER A 29 10.37 -11.00 -2.59
CA SER A 29 10.27 -9.53 -2.66
C SER A 29 10.74 -8.83 -1.38
N GLU A 30 11.17 -9.57 -0.36
CA GLU A 30 11.60 -9.06 0.94
C GLU A 30 12.61 -7.90 0.85
N PRO A 31 13.62 -7.91 -0.06
CA PRO A 31 14.56 -6.79 -0.18
C PRO A 31 13.94 -5.44 -0.55
N TYR A 32 12.71 -5.43 -1.07
CA TYR A 32 12.04 -4.23 -1.59
C TYR A 32 10.94 -3.68 -0.66
N TYR A 33 10.63 -4.41 0.42
CA TYR A 33 9.72 -3.95 1.46
C TYR A 33 10.56 -3.45 2.64
N THR A 34 10.75 -2.13 2.73
CA THR A 34 11.71 -1.51 3.67
C THR A 34 11.05 -0.67 4.76
N ILE A 35 9.75 -0.43 4.66
CA ILE A 35 8.96 0.41 5.58
C ILE A 35 7.90 -0.42 6.29
N PHE A 36 7.73 -0.19 7.60
CA PHE A 36 6.92 -1.06 8.47
C PHE A 36 6.15 -0.29 9.56
N HIS A 37 5.93 1.03 9.39
CA HIS A 37 5.01 1.76 10.26
C HIS A 37 3.56 1.41 9.87
N GLU A 38 2.94 0.52 10.65
CA GLU A 38 1.62 -0.04 10.34
C GLU A 38 0.47 0.86 10.80
N ILE A 39 -0.50 1.07 9.91
CA ILE A 39 -1.76 1.75 10.15
C ILE A 39 -2.89 0.78 9.76
N GLU A 40 -3.60 0.25 10.74
CA GLU A 40 -4.78 -0.57 10.51
C GLU A 40 -6.00 0.32 10.24
N LEU A 41 -6.70 0.07 9.13
CA LEU A 41 -7.91 0.79 8.75
C LEU A 41 -9.12 -0.16 8.67
N HIS A 42 -10.11 0.08 9.52
CA HIS A 42 -11.43 -0.55 9.50
C HIS A 42 -12.44 0.27 8.66
N PRO A 43 -13.62 -0.28 8.34
CA PRO A 43 -14.62 0.44 7.56
C PRO A 43 -15.01 1.76 8.22
N GLY A 44 -14.81 2.87 7.50
CA GLY A 44 -15.02 4.22 8.00
C GLY A 44 -13.73 4.97 8.27
N ASP A 45 -12.66 4.27 8.66
CA ASP A 45 -11.35 4.85 8.95
C ASP A 45 -10.68 5.39 7.70
N GLN A 46 -9.86 6.42 7.90
CA GLN A 46 -9.13 7.08 6.84
C GLN A 46 -7.73 7.47 7.28
N TYR A 47 -6.82 7.48 6.31
CA TYR A 47 -5.46 7.99 6.50
C TYR A 47 -5.02 8.79 5.27
N THR A 48 -4.34 9.91 5.50
CA THR A 48 -3.79 10.75 4.44
C THR A 48 -2.30 10.51 4.33
N ILE A 49 -1.91 9.80 3.27
CA ILE A 49 -0.52 9.59 2.89
C ILE A 49 0.04 10.94 2.37
N PRO A 50 1.13 11.47 2.95
CA PRO A 50 1.75 12.69 2.45
C PRO A 50 2.35 12.49 1.05
N PRO A 51 2.47 13.55 0.23
CA PRO A 51 3.12 13.47 -1.08
C PRO A 51 4.55 12.94 -0.96
N ASN A 52 5.01 12.19 -1.97
CA ASN A 52 6.37 11.65 -2.07
C ASN A 52 6.81 10.82 -0.85
N THR A 53 5.89 10.03 -0.28
CA THR A 53 6.20 9.07 0.79
C THR A 53 6.02 7.65 0.29
N TRP A 54 6.99 6.79 0.60
CA TRP A 54 6.86 5.36 0.33
C TRP A 54 5.69 4.79 1.13
N HIS A 55 4.89 3.96 0.46
CA HIS A 55 3.79 3.25 1.09
C HIS A 55 3.48 1.95 0.36
N TRP A 56 2.95 0.98 1.09
CA TRP A 56 2.39 -0.26 0.55
C TRP A 56 1.25 -0.72 1.46
N PHE A 57 0.38 -1.60 0.98
CA PHE A 57 -0.74 -2.08 1.78
C PHE A 57 -1.13 -3.51 1.43
N GLN A 58 -1.73 -4.19 2.39
CA GLN A 58 -2.28 -5.53 2.22
C GLN A 58 -3.62 -5.62 2.95
N SER A 59 -4.60 -6.28 2.33
CA SER A 59 -5.88 -6.54 2.99
C SER A 59 -5.78 -7.71 3.96
N GLY A 60 -6.71 -7.77 4.92
CA GLY A 60 -6.97 -9.00 5.68
C GLY A 60 -7.55 -10.12 4.83
N ASP A 61 -7.79 -11.28 5.46
CA ASP A 61 -8.24 -12.52 4.78
C ASP A 61 -9.58 -12.37 4.03
N GLU A 62 -10.46 -11.48 4.49
CA GLU A 62 -11.74 -11.21 3.82
C GLU A 62 -11.64 -10.19 2.67
N GLY A 63 -10.47 -9.57 2.48
CA GLY A 63 -10.26 -8.49 1.52
C GLY A 63 -10.59 -7.10 2.08
N ALA A 64 -10.57 -6.10 1.19
CA ALA A 64 -10.93 -4.72 1.52
C ALA A 64 -11.47 -3.97 0.29
N ILE A 65 -12.34 -2.99 0.53
CA ILE A 65 -12.68 -1.95 -0.45
C ILE A 65 -12.12 -0.64 0.07
N VAL A 66 -11.24 0.00 -0.70
CA VAL A 66 -10.61 1.28 -0.34
C VAL A 66 -10.96 2.33 -1.38
N SER A 67 -11.44 3.48 -0.93
CA SER A 67 -11.56 4.66 -1.79
C SER A 67 -10.32 5.53 -1.63
N GLU A 68 -9.75 5.94 -2.75
CA GLU A 68 -8.73 6.99 -2.78
C GLU A 68 -9.38 8.34 -3.11
N PHE A 69 -9.00 9.35 -2.33
CA PHE A 69 -9.29 10.76 -2.58
C PHE A 69 -7.95 11.48 -2.71
N SER A 70 -7.62 11.95 -3.91
CA SER A 70 -6.31 12.51 -4.23
C SER A 70 -6.45 13.81 -5.03
N SER A 71 -5.35 14.52 -5.17
CA SER A 71 -5.13 15.42 -6.31
C SER A 71 -5.13 14.60 -7.62
N PRO A 72 -5.01 15.23 -8.81
CA PRO A 72 -4.91 14.47 -10.06
C PRO A 72 -3.84 13.37 -9.99
N SER A 73 -4.22 12.15 -10.40
CA SER A 73 -3.34 10.98 -10.43
C SER A 73 -2.66 10.86 -11.79
N TYR A 74 -1.39 10.47 -11.79
CA TYR A 74 -0.57 10.24 -12.97
C TYR A 74 0.28 8.98 -12.77
N ASP A 75 -0.38 7.84 -12.92
CA ASP A 75 0.17 6.51 -12.65
C ASP A 75 1.48 6.21 -13.42
N GLU A 76 1.68 6.80 -14.60
CA GLU A 76 2.90 6.64 -15.40
C GLU A 76 4.17 7.17 -14.72
N PHE A 77 4.03 8.01 -13.69
CA PHE A 77 5.14 8.56 -12.91
C PHE A 77 5.34 7.86 -11.56
N ASP A 78 4.52 6.85 -11.23
CA ASP A 78 4.70 6.08 -10.00
C ASP A 78 6.05 5.36 -10.01
N GLN A 79 6.76 5.49 -8.89
CA GLN A 79 8.02 4.81 -8.66
C GLN A 79 7.78 3.58 -7.77
N PHE A 80 8.46 2.49 -8.09
CA PHE A 80 8.44 1.27 -7.29
C PHE A 80 9.84 0.99 -6.76
N VAL A 81 9.93 0.63 -5.48
CA VAL A 81 11.21 0.21 -4.87
C VAL A 81 11.73 -1.07 -5.52
N ASP A 82 10.81 -1.97 -5.88
CA ASP A 82 11.15 -3.19 -6.63
C ASP A 82 11.34 -2.86 -8.11
N PRO A 83 12.57 -2.96 -8.65
CA PRO A 83 12.87 -2.62 -10.05
C PRO A 83 12.28 -3.62 -11.06
N ARG A 84 11.72 -4.74 -10.58
CA ARG A 84 11.06 -5.75 -11.42
C ARG A 84 9.63 -5.35 -11.76
N ILE A 85 9.05 -4.38 -11.04
CA ILE A 85 7.66 -3.94 -11.23
C ILE A 85 7.58 -2.90 -12.35
N TYR A 86 6.64 -3.12 -13.26
CA TYR A 86 6.23 -2.15 -14.26
C TYR A 86 4.76 -1.79 -14.01
N ARG A 87 4.42 -0.49 -13.98
CA ARG A 87 3.06 -0.02 -13.66
C ARG A 87 2.00 -0.65 -14.56
N PHE A 88 2.28 -0.73 -15.86
CA PHE A 88 1.34 -1.23 -16.85
C PHE A 88 1.66 -2.68 -17.21
N THR A 89 0.63 -3.53 -17.18
CA THR A 89 0.73 -4.93 -17.60
C THR A 89 1.03 -5.00 -19.09
N LYS A 90 2.05 -5.76 -19.47
CA LYS A 90 2.32 -6.12 -20.87
C LYS A 90 1.55 -7.40 -21.20
N VAL A 91 0.57 -7.30 -22.10
CA VAL A 91 -0.18 -8.45 -22.61
C VAL A 91 0.53 -8.94 -23.88
N ALA A 92 0.81 -10.24 -23.98
CA ALA A 92 1.36 -10.82 -25.20
C ALA A 92 0.28 -10.83 -26.31
N GLU A 93 0.71 -10.70 -27.57
CA GLU A 93 -0.18 -10.87 -28.73
C GLU A 93 -0.62 -12.34 -28.92
#